data_AF-A0A7W5S7Z5-F1
#
_entry.id   AF-A0A7W5S7Z5-F1
#
_cell.length_a   1.000
_cell.length_b   1.000
_cell.length_c   1.000
_cell.angle_alpha   90.00
_cell.angle_beta   90.00
_cell.angle_gamma   90.00
#
_symmetry.space_group_name_H-M   'P 1'
#
loop_
_entity.id
_entity.type
_entity.pdbx_description
1 polymer ?
#
loop_
_entity_poly.entity_id
_entity_poly.type
_entity_poly.pdbx_seq_one_letter_code
_entity_poly.pdbx_strand_id
1 'polypeptide(L)'
;MHPQHADLIAVWGPRFSESIGPAIAGMHELVRDLDAADIPLFAITNFSHEFWPPFRARESAMFDRFRDIVVSGDEKIVKPDPAIYRLALDRFGVRADETVFVDDNPANIAAARALGIESVLFTDAASFRSRLVELGLPIAATGETRPR
;
A
#
# COMPACT_ATOMS: atom_id res chain seq x y z
N MET A 1 -6.13 33.43 6.65
CA MET A 1 -6.60 32.53 7.72
C MET A 1 -8.10 32.34 7.54
N HIS A 2 -8.56 31.15 7.11
CA HIS A 2 -9.99 30.87 6.90
C HIS A 2 -10.43 29.78 7.89
N PRO A 3 -11.11 30.14 8.99
CA PRO A 3 -11.52 29.20 10.04
C PRO A 3 -12.73 28.32 9.68
N GLN A 4 -13.16 28.31 8.41
CA GLN A 4 -14.46 27.75 7.98
C GLN A 4 -14.39 26.29 7.50
N HIS A 5 -13.21 25.67 7.54
CA HIS A 5 -13.01 24.28 7.13
C HIS A 5 -12.84 23.33 8.33
N ALA A 6 -12.49 23.84 9.51
CA ALA A 6 -12.22 23.02 10.69
C ALA A 6 -13.46 22.20 11.13
N ASP A 7 -14.65 22.76 10.96
CA ASP A 7 -15.90 22.16 11.44
C ASP A 7 -16.35 21.00 10.55
N LEU A 8 -16.11 21.09 9.23
CA LEU A 8 -16.42 20.01 8.27
C LEU A 8 -15.43 18.84 8.39
N ILE A 9 -14.18 19.15 8.70
CA ILE A 9 -13.12 18.19 8.96
C ILE A 9 -13.41 17.37 10.22
N ALA A 10 -13.84 18.05 11.30
CA ALA A 10 -14.16 17.42 12.58
C ALA A 10 -15.33 16.41 12.48
N VAL A 11 -16.29 16.65 11.58
CA VAL A 11 -17.45 15.77 11.37
C VAL A 11 -17.11 14.56 10.50
N TRP A 12 -16.13 14.66 9.60
CA TRP A 12 -15.76 13.57 8.68
C TRP A 12 -14.59 12.69 9.15
N GLY A 13 -13.73 13.18 10.05
CA GLY A 13 -12.63 12.40 10.62
C GLY A 13 -13.05 11.11 11.34
N PRO A 14 -14.13 11.12 12.15
CA PRO A 14 -14.68 9.91 12.76
C PRO A 14 -15.18 8.93 11.68
N ARG A 15 -15.95 9.41 10.70
CA ARG A 15 -16.52 8.57 9.62
C ARG A 15 -15.48 7.93 8.72
N PHE A 16 -14.39 8.65 8.42
CA PHE A 16 -13.29 8.10 7.63
C PHE A 16 -12.50 7.07 8.44
N SER A 17 -12.19 7.33 9.71
CA SER A 17 -11.52 6.34 10.59
C SER A 17 -12.39 5.11 10.84
N GLU A 18 -13.71 5.27 10.92
CA GLU A 18 -14.71 4.18 11.01
C GLU A 18 -14.85 3.38 9.70
N SER A 19 -14.49 3.97 8.56
CA SER A 19 -14.47 3.28 7.26
C SER A 19 -13.21 2.44 7.04
N ILE A 20 -12.17 2.65 7.84
CA ILE A 20 -10.97 1.82 7.81
C ILE A 20 -11.31 0.54 8.57
N GLY A 21 -11.48 -0.54 7.80
CA GLY A 21 -11.70 -1.87 8.35
C GLY A 21 -10.54 -2.33 9.25
N PRO A 22 -10.73 -3.41 10.02
CA PRO A 22 -9.68 -3.97 10.84
C PRO A 22 -8.45 -4.32 10.00
N ALA A 23 -7.28 -4.30 10.64
CA ALA A 23 -6.06 -4.77 10.01
C ALA A 23 -6.26 -6.18 9.41
N ILE A 24 -5.83 -6.36 8.17
CA ILE A 24 -5.96 -7.64 7.48
C ILE A 24 -5.01 -8.64 8.13
N ALA A 25 -5.55 -9.77 8.60
CA ALA A 25 -4.78 -10.82 9.23
C ALA A 25 -3.61 -11.28 8.32
N GLY A 26 -2.42 -11.41 8.89
CA GLY A 26 -1.22 -11.85 8.17
C GLY A 26 -0.49 -10.75 7.37
N MET A 27 -1.10 -9.60 7.05
CA MET A 27 -0.41 -8.57 6.27
C MET A 27 0.76 -7.94 7.02
N HIS A 28 0.63 -7.74 8.33
CA HIS A 28 1.73 -7.24 9.16
C HIS A 28 2.91 -8.22 9.21
N GLU A 29 2.64 -9.51 9.21
CA GLU A 29 3.67 -10.56 9.13
C GLU A 29 4.36 -10.54 7.78
N LEU A 30 3.58 -10.49 6.69
CA LEU A 30 4.13 -10.46 5.33
C LEU A 30 4.99 -9.23 5.07
N VAL A 31 4.56 -8.04 5.51
CA VAL A 31 5.37 -6.81 5.40
C VAL A 31 6.68 -6.95 6.17
N ARG A 32 6.65 -7.52 7.39
CA ARG A 32 7.88 -7.77 8.17
C ARG A 32 8.82 -8.75 7.47
N ASP A 33 8.28 -9.81 6.88
CA ASP A 33 9.09 -10.83 6.21
C ASP A 33 9.73 -10.31 4.92
N LEU A 34 9.03 -9.44 4.19
CA LEU A 34 9.57 -8.74 3.01
C LEU A 34 10.67 -7.75 3.40
N ASP A 35 10.43 -6.94 4.43
CA ASP A 35 11.40 -5.98 4.99
C ASP A 35 12.66 -6.71 5.49
N ALA A 36 12.50 -7.81 6.23
CA ALA A 36 13.60 -8.65 6.71
C ALA A 36 14.36 -9.39 5.59
N ALA A 37 13.79 -9.45 4.39
CA ALA A 37 14.45 -9.98 3.19
C ALA A 37 15.02 -8.86 2.30
N ASP A 38 15.15 -7.64 2.83
CA ASP A 38 15.68 -6.44 2.16
C ASP A 38 14.91 -6.02 0.90
N ILE A 39 13.65 -6.45 0.76
CA ILE A 39 12.80 -6.06 -0.37
C ILE A 39 12.31 -4.63 -0.15
N PRO A 40 12.55 -3.70 -1.11
CA PRO A 40 12.01 -2.34 -1.03
C PRO A 40 10.49 -2.33 -0.98
N LEU A 41 9.92 -1.71 0.06
CA LEU A 41 8.47 -1.57 0.22
C LEU A 41 8.04 -0.12 -0.02
N PHE A 42 6.98 0.03 -0.80
CA PHE A 42 6.37 1.32 -1.12
C PHE A 42 4.84 1.21 -1.09
N ALA A 43 4.15 2.32 -0.83
CA ALA A 43 2.70 2.33 -0.77
C ALA A 43 2.08 3.42 -1.64
N ILE A 44 0.93 3.12 -2.24
CA ILE A 44 0.08 4.07 -2.95
C ILE A 44 -1.33 3.94 -2.35
N THR A 45 -1.82 4.97 -1.69
CA THR A 45 -3.10 4.92 -0.95
C THR A 45 -4.08 6.01 -1.40
N ASN A 46 -5.34 5.61 -1.59
CA ASN A 46 -6.45 6.56 -1.77
C ASN A 46 -6.89 7.03 -0.38
N PHE A 47 -6.23 8.06 0.15
CA PHE A 47 -6.40 8.53 1.52
C PHE A 47 -6.42 10.06 1.57
N SER A 48 -7.14 10.62 2.55
CA SER A 48 -7.16 12.07 2.77
C SER A 48 -5.83 12.55 3.36
N HIS A 49 -5.28 13.64 2.81
CA HIS A 49 -4.09 14.33 3.35
C HIS A 49 -4.22 14.61 4.84
N GLU A 50 -5.41 14.98 5.28
CA GLU A 50 -5.64 15.40 6.66
C GLU A 50 -5.66 14.26 7.67
N PHE A 51 -6.24 13.12 7.28
CA PHE A 51 -6.36 11.96 8.18
C PHE A 51 -5.14 11.06 8.09
N TRP A 52 -4.30 11.22 7.05
CA TRP A 52 -3.14 10.37 6.83
C TRP A 52 -2.09 10.49 7.96
N PRO A 53 -1.62 11.68 8.39
CA PRO A 53 -0.61 11.77 9.44
C PRO A 53 -0.97 11.07 10.76
N PRO A 54 -2.15 11.29 11.37
CA PRO A 54 -2.50 10.59 12.60
C PRO A 54 -2.70 9.07 12.40
N PHE A 55 -3.21 8.65 11.25
CA PHE A 55 -3.35 7.22 10.92
C PHE A 55 -1.97 6.55 10.76
N ARG A 56 -1.06 7.14 9.97
CA ARG A 56 0.32 6.68 9.80
C ARG A 56 1.04 6.57 11.14
N ALA A 57 0.86 7.55 12.03
CA ALA A 57 1.48 7.55 13.35
C ALA A 57 0.97 6.39 14.23
N ARG A 58 -0.31 6.06 14.16
CA ARG A 58 -0.91 4.91 14.86
C ARG A 58 -0.43 3.57 14.29
N GLU A 59 -0.32 3.46 12.97
CA GLU A 59 0.06 2.24 12.25
C GLU A 59 1.57 2.21 11.92
N SER A 60 2.40 2.89 12.71
CA SER A 60 3.84 3.07 12.44
C SER A 60 4.60 1.74 12.36
N ALA A 61 4.19 0.73 13.14
CA ALA A 61 4.78 -0.61 13.12
C ALA A 61 4.76 -1.28 11.73
N MET A 62 3.80 -0.88 10.87
CA MET A 62 3.71 -1.28 9.47
C MET A 62 4.37 -0.23 8.57
N PHE A 63 3.95 1.04 8.64
CA PHE A 63 4.35 2.05 7.67
C PHE A 63 5.80 2.53 7.77
N ASP A 64 6.47 2.36 8.91
CA ASP A 64 7.90 2.71 9.05
C ASP A 64 8.82 1.75 8.27
N ARG A 65 8.28 0.64 7.75
CA ARG A 65 9.00 -0.31 6.87
C ARG A 65 8.97 0.09 5.40
N PHE A 66 8.08 1.03 5.06
CA PHE A 66 7.95 1.54 3.71
C PHE A 66 8.94 2.67 3.51
N ARG A 67 9.73 2.59 2.44
CA ARG A 67 10.74 3.59 2.10
C ARG A 67 10.10 4.92 1.71
N ASP A 68 8.96 4.85 1.04
CA ASP A 68 8.16 6.01 0.69
C ASP A 68 6.69 5.63 0.45
N ILE A 69 5.80 6.63 0.54
CA ILE A 69 4.36 6.46 0.46
C ILE A 69 3.75 7.62 -0.34
N VAL A 70 3.01 7.27 -1.40
CA VAL A 70 2.18 8.21 -2.17
C VAL A 70 0.77 8.23 -1.60
N VAL A 71 0.32 9.41 -1.18
CA VAL A 71 -1.01 9.65 -0.61
C VAL A 71 -1.83 10.47 -1.60
N SER A 72 -2.94 9.90 -2.10
CA SER A 72 -3.74 10.57 -3.13
C SER A 72 -4.23 11.96 -2.74
N GLY A 73 -4.53 12.16 -1.44
CA GLY A 73 -5.00 13.43 -0.91
C GLY A 73 -3.96 14.55 -1.00
N ASP A 74 -2.68 14.20 -1.03
CA ASP A 74 -1.55 15.12 -1.13
C ASP A 74 -1.33 15.46 -2.60
N GLU A 75 -1.33 14.43 -3.44
CA GLU A 75 -1.05 14.53 -4.89
C GLU A 75 -2.24 15.04 -5.70
N LYS A 76 -3.46 15.01 -5.15
CA LYS A 76 -4.73 15.30 -5.83
C LYS A 76 -5.00 14.40 -7.04
N ILE A 77 -4.42 13.20 -7.04
CA ILE A 77 -4.60 12.15 -8.04
C ILE A 77 -4.94 10.87 -7.27
N VAL A 78 -5.96 10.13 -7.72
CA VAL A 78 -6.43 8.89 -7.07
C VAL A 78 -6.24 7.70 -8.00
N LYS A 79 -6.02 6.51 -7.44
CA LYS A 79 -6.20 5.26 -8.19
C LYS A 79 -7.67 5.15 -8.62
N PRO A 80 -7.99 4.67 -9.84
CA PRO A 80 -7.11 3.99 -10.79
C PRO A 80 -6.48 4.90 -11.86
N ASP A 81 -6.37 6.21 -11.65
CA ASP A 81 -5.76 7.11 -12.65
C ASP A 81 -4.29 6.68 -12.92
N PRO A 82 -3.91 6.37 -14.17
CA PRO A 82 -2.53 6.01 -14.52
C PRO A 82 -1.46 6.99 -14.03
N ALA A 83 -1.81 8.28 -13.86
CA ALA A 83 -0.88 9.29 -13.40
C ALA A 83 -0.30 9.01 -12.00
N ILE A 84 -1.06 8.41 -11.07
CA ILE A 84 -0.56 8.14 -9.71
C ILE A 84 0.50 7.04 -9.72
N TYR A 85 0.35 6.04 -10.58
CA TYR A 85 1.32 4.95 -10.72
C TYR A 85 2.61 5.44 -11.38
N ARG A 86 2.51 6.28 -12.42
CA ARG A 86 3.70 6.90 -13.03
C ARG A 86 4.45 7.78 -12.04
N LEU A 87 3.72 8.59 -11.27
CA LEU A 87 4.28 9.40 -10.18
C LEU A 87 5.00 8.52 -9.16
N ALA A 88 4.38 7.41 -8.75
CA ALA A 88 4.96 6.48 -7.80
C ALA A 88 6.25 5.84 -8.34
N LEU A 89 6.24 5.31 -9.57
CA LEU A 89 7.43 4.72 -10.20
C LEU A 89 8.60 5.71 -10.25
N ASP A 90 8.33 6.96 -10.67
CA ASP A 90 9.33 8.03 -10.74
C ASP A 90 9.85 8.41 -9.35
N ARG A 91 8.96 8.68 -8.39
CA ARG A 91 9.31 9.06 -7.02
C ARG A 91 10.11 7.98 -6.29
N PHE A 92 9.69 6.72 -6.44
CA PHE A 92 10.34 5.59 -5.79
C PHE A 92 11.63 5.18 -6.51
N GLY A 93 11.86 5.67 -7.73
CA GLY A 93 13.02 5.32 -8.55
C GLY A 93 13.02 3.85 -8.97
N VAL A 94 11.84 3.26 -9.20
CA VAL A 94 11.69 1.84 -9.56
C VAL A 94 11.12 1.68 -10.97
N ARG A 95 11.46 0.57 -11.61
CA ARG A 95 10.95 0.23 -12.94
C ARG A 95 9.67 -0.60 -12.83
N ALA A 96 8.75 -0.40 -13.75
CA ALA A 96 7.48 -1.13 -13.77
C ALA A 96 7.68 -2.66 -13.86
N ASP A 97 8.63 -3.10 -14.69
CA ASP A 97 8.94 -4.53 -14.92
C ASP A 97 9.70 -5.20 -13.76
N GLU A 98 10.09 -4.44 -12.74
CA GLU A 98 10.74 -4.94 -11.52
C GLU A 98 9.85 -4.75 -10.28
N THR A 99 8.60 -4.31 -10.47
CA THR A 99 7.68 -3.95 -9.38
C THR A 99 6.48 -4.89 -9.34
N VAL A 100 6.13 -5.34 -8.14
CA VAL A 100 4.86 -6.03 -7.87
C VAL A 100 3.92 -5.08 -7.13
N PHE A 101 2.73 -4.87 -7.70
CA PHE A 101 1.65 -4.09 -7.10
C PHE A 101 0.54 -5.00 -6.59
N VAL A 102 -0.06 -4.66 -5.46
CA VAL A 102 -1.16 -5.40 -4.84
C VAL A 102 -2.26 -4.43 -4.40
N ASP A 103 -3.50 -4.78 -4.69
CA ASP A 103 -4.69 -3.98 -4.38
C ASP A 103 -5.93 -4.88 -4.43
N ASP A 104 -6.95 -4.59 -3.63
CA ASP A 104 -8.21 -5.33 -3.58
C ASP A 104 -9.21 -4.87 -4.66
N ASN A 105 -8.94 -3.76 -5.34
CA ASN A 105 -9.80 -3.22 -6.39
C ASN A 105 -9.33 -3.66 -7.80
N PRO A 106 -10.15 -4.42 -8.55
CA PRO A 106 -9.82 -4.86 -9.90
C PRO A 106 -9.50 -3.72 -10.89
N ALA A 107 -10.10 -2.54 -10.73
CA ALA A 107 -9.82 -1.39 -11.58
C ALA A 107 -8.39 -0.84 -11.35
N ASN A 108 -7.93 -0.83 -10.10
CA ASN A 108 -6.57 -0.44 -9.75
C ASN A 108 -5.56 -1.42 -10.33
N ILE A 109 -5.85 -2.72 -10.25
CA ILE A 109 -5.04 -3.78 -10.85
C ILE A 109 -4.96 -3.63 -12.37
N ALA A 110 -6.08 -3.38 -13.05
CA ALA A 110 -6.10 -3.19 -14.49
C ALA A 110 -5.26 -1.98 -14.93
N ALA A 111 -5.35 -0.85 -14.20
CA ALA A 111 -4.59 0.36 -14.49
C ALA A 111 -3.07 0.16 -14.31
N ALA A 112 -2.65 -0.50 -13.21
CA ALA A 112 -1.25 -0.82 -12.96
C ALA A 112 -0.67 -1.76 -14.04
N ARG A 113 -1.42 -2.82 -14.41
CA ARG A 113 -1.00 -3.74 -15.49
C ARG A 113 -0.85 -3.06 -16.84
N ALA A 114 -1.72 -2.10 -17.16
CA ALA A 114 -1.61 -1.33 -18.40
C ALA A 114 -0.32 -0.50 -18.50
N LEU A 115 0.40 -0.31 -17.39
CA LEU A 115 1.70 0.35 -17.32
C LEU A 115 2.88 -0.63 -17.25
N GLY A 116 2.62 -1.94 -17.36
CA GLY A 116 3.64 -2.98 -17.29
C GLY A 116 4.05 -3.40 -15.87
N ILE A 117 3.28 -3.03 -14.85
CA ILE A 117 3.51 -3.42 -13.46
C ILE A 117 2.91 -4.80 -13.22
N GLU A 118 3.70 -5.76 -12.71
CA GLU A 118 3.17 -7.05 -12.27
C GLU A 118 2.18 -6.78 -11.13
N SER A 119 0.92 -7.19 -11.29
CA SER A 119 -0.14 -6.79 -10.35
C SER A 119 -0.95 -7.98 -9.88
N VAL A 120 -1.17 -8.07 -8.57
CA VAL A 120 -1.89 -9.14 -7.89
C VAL A 120 -3.17 -8.59 -7.26
N LEU A 121 -4.33 -9.13 -7.65
CA LEU A 121 -5.59 -8.81 -6.98
C LEU A 121 -5.57 -9.42 -5.58
N PHE A 122 -5.70 -8.59 -4.56
CA PHE A 122 -5.64 -9.03 -3.17
C PHE A 122 -6.93 -9.74 -2.77
N THR A 123 -6.80 -10.94 -2.21
CA THR A 123 -7.90 -11.68 -1.57
C THR A 123 -7.61 -11.90 -0.09
N ASP A 124 -6.40 -12.39 0.21
CA ASP A 124 -5.92 -12.66 1.55
C ASP A 124 -4.38 -12.72 1.56
N ALA A 125 -3.79 -12.61 2.76
CA ALA A 125 -2.34 -12.55 2.92
C ALA A 125 -1.64 -13.87 2.55
N ALA A 126 -2.28 -15.03 2.73
CA ALA A 126 -1.68 -16.32 2.43
C ALA A 126 -1.56 -16.54 0.92
N SER A 127 -2.63 -16.26 0.17
CA SER A 127 -2.64 -16.31 -1.29
C SER A 127 -1.67 -15.31 -1.89
N PHE A 128 -1.61 -14.09 -1.35
CA PHE A 128 -0.64 -13.10 -1.82
C PHE A 128 0.80 -13.53 -1.56
N ARG A 129 1.09 -14.09 -0.37
CA ARG A 129 2.41 -14.64 -0.05
C ARG A 129 2.83 -15.73 -1.03
N SER A 130 1.96 -16.70 -1.30
CA SER A 130 2.23 -17.77 -2.28
C SER A 130 2.56 -17.19 -3.65
N ARG A 131 1.81 -16.17 -4.09
CA ARG A 131 2.07 -15.50 -5.36
C ARG A 131 3.44 -14.81 -5.40
N LEU A 132 3.86 -14.17 -4.31
CA LEU A 132 5.19 -13.56 -4.23
C LEU A 132 6.31 -14.61 -4.29
N VAL A 133 6.13 -15.77 -3.66
CA VAL A 133 7.07 -16.90 -3.76
C VAL A 133 7.18 -17.42 -5.19
N GLU A 134 6.05 -17.59 -5.90
CA GLU A 134 6.03 -17.97 -7.32
C GLU A 134 6.74 -16.96 -8.23
N LEU A 135 6.68 -15.67 -7.88
CA LEU A 135 7.39 -14.59 -8.56
C LEU A 135 8.89 -14.55 -8.22
N GLY A 136 9.35 -15.42 -7.32
CA GLY A 136 10.77 -15.57 -6.97
C GLY A 136 11.23 -14.66 -5.82
N LEU A 137 10.32 -14.06 -5.05
CA LEU A 137 10.72 -13.27 -3.89
C LEU A 137 11.28 -14.18 -2.77
N PRO A 138 12.36 -13.78 -2.07
CA PRO A 138 13.10 -14.60 -1.11
C PRO A 138 12.44 -14.70 0.28
N ILE A 139 11.12 -14.90 0.31
CA ILE A 139 10.33 -15.13 1.52
C ILE A 139 9.87 -16.60 1.60
N ALA A 140 9.67 -17.13 2.80
CA ALA A 140 9.17 -18.50 2.95
C ALA A 140 7.69 -18.62 2.55
N ALA A 141 7.27 -19.80 2.11
CA ALA A 141 5.85 -20.09 1.95
C ALA A 141 5.17 -20.18 3.33
N THR A 142 3.84 -20.00 3.36
CA THR A 142 3.06 -20.12 4.60
C THR A 142 3.26 -21.52 5.20
N GLY A 143 3.81 -21.59 6.42
CA GLY A 143 4.04 -22.85 7.14
C GLY A 143 5.47 -23.41 7.06
N GLU A 144 6.37 -22.79 6.29
CA GLU A 144 7.77 -23.21 6.21
C GLU A 144 8.67 -22.27 7.03
N THR A 145 9.20 -22.76 8.15
CA THR A 145 10.25 -22.05 8.90
C THR A 145 11.58 -22.27 8.18
N ARG A 146 12.20 -21.21 7.65
CA ARG A 146 13.53 -21.31 7.03
C ARG A 146 14.56 -21.71 8.11
N PRO A 147 15.31 -22.82 7.96
CA PRO A 147 16.41 -23.12 8.86
C PRO A 147 17.50 -22.06 8.68
N ARG A 148 18.11 -21.66 9.80
CA ARG A 148 19.18 -20.65 9.87
C ARG A 148 20.45 -21.11 9.18
#